data_AF-A0A527ZN04-F1
#
_entry.id   AF-A0A527ZN04-F1
#
_cell.length_a   1.000
_cell.length_b   1.000
_cell.length_c   1.000
_cell.angle_alpha   90.00
_cell.angle_beta   90.00
_cell.angle_gamma   90.00
#
_symmetry.space_group_name_H-M   'P 1'
#
loop_
_entity.id
_entity.type
_entity.pdbx_description
1 polymer ?
#
loop_
_entity_poly.entity_id
_entity_poly.type
_entity_poly.pdbx_seq_one_letter_code
_entity_poly.pdbx_strand_id
1 'polypeptide(L)'
;MEVEQLNRRNVQRGRQPVEPIYRQEDAAACMSLFRALEYCEWTTIAEGLRARLWNAGHLLGSASVELEIDRDDAPLRIIFSSDIGPDHKLLQADPEGPAGFDYLICESTYGDRDRPDFSPEQRRSQLGEIVRGAAEANGPLIVPSFAVERTQELLVDLYLLMESGDVPTAPIFVDSPLATRASAIFERHADEIEQGNVLRQALNSRELRFTETVEQSKAINRLNGFFVVI
;
A
#
# COMPACT_ATOMS: atom_id res chain seq x y z
N MET A 1 -5.22 6.30 21.48
CA MET A 1 -5.33 7.50 20.61
C MET A 1 -6.62 7.52 19.78
N GLU A 2 -6.87 6.59 18.86
CA GLU A 2 -8.06 6.62 18.00
C GLU A 2 -9.38 6.46 18.77
N VAL A 3 -9.47 5.45 19.63
CA VAL A 3 -10.63 5.23 20.52
C VAL A 3 -10.86 6.42 21.46
N GLU A 4 -9.80 7.08 21.94
CA GLU A 4 -9.92 8.28 22.77
C GLU A 4 -10.47 9.47 21.98
N GLN A 5 -10.08 9.64 20.72
CA GLN A 5 -10.67 10.64 19.83
C GLN A 5 -12.12 10.32 19.47
N LEU A 6 -12.44 9.04 19.23
CA LEU A 6 -13.81 8.58 19.02
C LEU A 6 -14.67 8.83 20.27
N ASN A 7 -14.16 8.50 21.46
CA ASN A 7 -14.85 8.72 22.72
C ASN A 7 -15.08 10.20 23.02
N ARG A 8 -14.11 11.08 22.71
CA ARG A 8 -14.33 12.54 22.75
C ARG A 8 -15.51 12.98 21.87
N ARG A 9 -15.64 12.43 20.65
CA ARG A 9 -16.76 12.69 19.74
C ARG A 9 -18.07 12.03 20.22
N ASN A 10 -18.02 10.84 20.81
CA ASN A 10 -19.19 10.13 21.33
C ASN A 10 -19.81 10.88 22.51
N VAL A 11 -18.99 11.39 23.43
CA VAL A 11 -19.46 12.22 24.56
C VAL A 11 -20.23 13.44 24.05
N GLN A 12 -19.71 14.14 23.04
CA GLN A 12 -20.41 15.29 22.42
C GLN A 12 -21.73 14.89 21.74
N ARG A 13 -21.85 13.64 21.29
CA ARG A 13 -23.03 13.08 20.62
C ARG A 13 -23.97 12.32 21.57
N GLY A 14 -23.72 12.33 22.88
CA GLY A 14 -24.51 11.58 23.87
C GLY A 14 -24.44 10.05 23.72
N ARG A 15 -23.40 9.54 23.05
CA ARG A 15 -23.17 8.10 22.84
C ARG A 15 -22.27 7.54 23.93
N GLN A 16 -22.45 6.25 24.24
CA GLN A 16 -21.57 5.57 25.21
C GLN A 16 -20.12 5.49 24.70
N PRO A 17 -19.13 5.56 25.60
CA PRO A 17 -17.75 5.30 25.25
C PRO A 17 -17.57 3.84 24.82
N VAL A 18 -16.58 3.60 23.97
CA VAL A 18 -16.16 2.28 23.54
C VAL A 18 -14.73 2.02 24.03
N GLU A 19 -14.37 0.76 24.17
CA GLU A 19 -13.01 0.33 24.47
C GLU A 19 -12.33 -0.20 23.19
N PRO A 20 -11.00 -0.11 23.07
CA PRO A 20 -10.27 -0.76 21.99
C PRO A 20 -10.52 -2.27 21.98
N ILE A 21 -10.71 -2.85 20.79
CA ILE A 21 -10.88 -4.31 20.62
C ILE A 21 -9.59 -5.11 20.86
N TYR A 22 -8.43 -4.45 20.80
CA TYR A 22 -7.11 -4.95 21.19
C TYR A 22 -6.20 -3.78 21.57
N ARG A 23 -5.07 -4.08 22.21
CA ARG A 23 -4.06 -3.12 22.65
C ARG A 23 -2.72 -3.37 21.97
N GLN A 24 -1.76 -2.48 22.20
CA GLN A 24 -0.42 -2.59 21.64
C GLN A 24 0.30 -3.86 22.13
N GLU A 25 0.02 -4.27 23.36
CA GLU A 25 0.55 -5.50 23.95
C GLU A 25 0.06 -6.75 23.20
N ASP A 26 -1.21 -6.76 22.77
CA ASP A 26 -1.78 -7.86 22.00
C ASP A 26 -1.09 -7.97 20.63
N ALA A 27 -0.85 -6.83 19.97
CA ALA A 27 -0.12 -6.78 18.71
C ALA A 27 1.32 -7.31 18.88
N ALA A 28 2.03 -6.89 19.93
CA ALA A 28 3.37 -7.36 20.22
C ALA A 28 3.42 -8.86 20.53
N ALA A 29 2.43 -9.38 21.28
CA ALA A 29 2.31 -10.81 21.55
C ALA A 29 2.05 -11.62 20.27
N CYS A 30 1.18 -11.11 19.39
CA CYS A 30 0.84 -11.75 18.12
C CYS A 30 2.07 -11.93 17.21
N MET A 31 2.98 -10.94 17.16
CA MET A 31 4.21 -11.02 16.36
C MET A 31 5.09 -12.24 16.70
N SER A 32 5.07 -12.71 17.96
CA SER A 32 5.84 -13.90 18.37
C SER A 32 5.31 -15.22 17.79
N LEU A 33 4.09 -15.21 17.26
CA LEU A 33 3.42 -16.37 16.67
C LEU A 33 3.66 -16.46 15.16
N PHE A 34 4.28 -15.45 14.56
CA PHE A 34 4.47 -15.39 13.11
C PHE A 34 5.62 -16.29 12.69
N ARG A 35 5.41 -17.02 11.58
CA ARG A 35 6.45 -17.75 10.87
C ARG A 35 6.46 -17.24 9.43
N ALA A 36 7.57 -16.67 9.00
CA ALA A 36 7.77 -16.31 7.61
C ALA A 36 7.92 -17.57 6.74
N LEU A 37 7.35 -17.54 5.55
CA LEU A 37 7.45 -18.59 4.54
C LEU A 37 7.99 -17.97 3.25
N GLU A 38 8.85 -18.71 2.56
CA GLU A 38 9.37 -18.30 1.26
C GLU A 38 8.33 -18.53 0.16
N TYR A 39 8.40 -17.71 -0.89
CA TYR A 39 7.62 -17.94 -2.10
C TYR A 39 8.05 -19.22 -2.81
N CYS A 40 7.10 -19.85 -3.50
CA CYS A 40 7.32 -21.01 -4.35
C CYS A 40 7.86 -22.26 -3.62
N GLU A 41 7.95 -22.25 -2.29
CA GLU A 41 8.36 -23.38 -1.46
C GLU A 41 7.17 -24.04 -0.73
N TRP A 42 7.11 -25.38 -0.76
CA TRP A 42 6.11 -26.13 0.00
C TRP A 42 6.48 -26.18 1.48
N THR A 43 5.55 -25.76 2.34
CA THR A 43 5.67 -25.87 3.79
C THR A 43 4.56 -26.72 4.37
N THR A 44 4.90 -27.72 5.17
CA THR A 44 3.92 -28.49 5.96
C THR A 44 3.32 -27.61 7.06
N ILE A 45 2.00 -27.39 7.01
CA ILE A 45 1.26 -26.61 8.00
C ILE A 45 0.76 -27.53 9.12
N ALA A 46 0.25 -28.69 8.74
CA ALA A 46 -0.21 -29.74 9.65
C ALA A 46 -0.08 -31.11 8.95
N GLU A 47 -0.32 -32.20 9.67
CA GLU A 47 -0.41 -33.53 9.07
C GLU A 47 -1.48 -33.54 7.97
N GLY A 48 -1.11 -33.97 6.77
CA GLY A 48 -1.98 -33.98 5.59
C GLY A 48 -2.31 -32.61 4.99
N LEU A 49 -1.63 -31.53 5.41
CA LEU A 49 -1.84 -30.18 4.89
C LEU A 49 -0.50 -29.46 4.67
N ARG A 50 -0.25 -29.06 3.43
CA ARG A 50 0.87 -28.17 3.08
C ARG A 50 0.39 -26.94 2.32
N ALA A 51 1.15 -25.87 2.42
CA ALA A 51 0.90 -24.61 1.75
C ALA A 51 2.13 -24.16 0.94
N ARG A 52 1.89 -23.43 -0.14
CA ARG A 52 2.91 -22.74 -0.93
C ARG A 52 2.41 -21.34 -1.27
N LEU A 53 3.28 -20.35 -1.11
CA LEU A 53 2.95 -18.95 -1.38
C LEU A 53 3.37 -18.57 -2.79
N TRP A 54 2.57 -17.74 -3.45
CA TRP A 54 2.83 -17.18 -4.78
C TRP A 54 2.72 -15.67 -4.73
N ASN A 55 3.58 -14.93 -5.45
CA ASN A 55 3.49 -13.48 -5.52
C ASN A 55 2.09 -13.06 -6.00
N ALA A 56 1.34 -12.30 -5.20
CA ALA A 56 0.03 -11.80 -5.62
C ALA A 56 0.11 -10.45 -6.36
N GLY A 57 1.29 -9.82 -6.42
CA GLY A 57 1.49 -8.49 -7.03
C GLY A 57 0.73 -7.35 -6.32
N HIS A 58 0.02 -7.61 -5.22
CA HIS A 58 -0.90 -6.64 -4.61
C HIS A 58 -0.27 -5.68 -3.61
N LEU A 59 0.69 -6.14 -2.82
CA LEU A 59 1.56 -5.34 -1.96
C LEU A 59 2.92 -6.05 -1.79
N LEU A 60 3.91 -5.37 -1.23
CA LEU A 60 5.16 -5.99 -0.81
C LEU A 60 4.86 -7.12 0.18
N GLY A 61 5.27 -8.35 -0.16
CA GLY A 61 4.97 -9.54 0.65
C GLY A 61 3.54 -10.10 0.47
N SER A 62 2.75 -9.57 -0.47
CA SER A 62 1.42 -10.10 -0.75
C SER A 62 1.49 -11.47 -1.43
N ALA A 63 0.66 -12.40 -0.95
CA ALA A 63 0.71 -13.79 -1.40
C ALA A 63 -0.67 -14.34 -1.75
N SER A 64 -0.75 -15.02 -2.88
CA SER A 64 -1.75 -16.05 -3.13
C SER A 64 -1.30 -17.33 -2.43
N VAL A 65 -2.26 -18.07 -1.86
CA VAL A 65 -1.97 -19.26 -1.03
C VAL A 65 -2.49 -20.50 -1.74
N GLU A 66 -1.58 -21.36 -2.19
CA GLU A 66 -1.90 -22.69 -2.68
C GLU A 66 -1.86 -23.67 -1.50
N LEU A 67 -2.95 -24.40 -1.30
CA LEU A 67 -3.06 -25.49 -0.33
C LEU A 67 -3.13 -26.82 -1.07
N GLU A 68 -2.39 -27.80 -0.54
CA GLU A 68 -2.54 -29.20 -0.91
C GLU A 68 -2.94 -30.00 0.32
N ILE A 69 -4.06 -30.71 0.22
CA ILE A 69 -4.66 -31.51 1.30
C ILE A 69 -4.66 -32.98 0.87
N ASP A 70 -4.08 -33.84 1.71
CA ASP A 70 -4.02 -35.28 1.45
C ASP A 70 -5.43 -35.90 1.37
N ARG A 71 -5.59 -36.79 0.40
CA ARG A 71 -6.80 -37.58 0.14
C ARG A 71 -6.42 -38.95 -0.42
N ASP A 72 -7.32 -39.92 -0.29
CA ASP A 72 -7.06 -41.32 -0.64
C ASP A 72 -6.69 -41.54 -2.12
N ASP A 73 -7.34 -40.82 -3.05
CA ASP A 73 -7.13 -40.99 -4.49
C ASP A 73 -6.02 -40.07 -5.04
N ALA A 74 -6.21 -38.76 -4.87
CA ALA A 74 -5.30 -37.71 -5.29
C ALA A 74 -5.46 -36.50 -4.37
N PRO A 75 -4.39 -35.76 -4.06
CA PRO A 75 -4.46 -34.62 -3.16
C PRO A 75 -5.40 -33.54 -3.72
N LEU A 76 -6.19 -32.94 -2.83
CA LEU A 76 -7.05 -31.80 -3.17
C LEU A 76 -6.21 -30.53 -3.21
N ARG A 77 -6.30 -29.79 -4.32
CA ARG A 77 -5.58 -28.53 -4.52
C ARG A 77 -6.53 -27.36 -4.56
N ILE A 78 -6.33 -26.42 -3.65
CA ILE A 78 -7.12 -25.19 -3.53
C ILE A 78 -6.18 -24.01 -3.60
N ILE A 79 -6.50 -23.00 -4.39
CA ILE A 79 -5.78 -21.73 -4.36
C ILE A 79 -6.70 -20.60 -3.89
N PHE A 80 -6.20 -19.82 -2.95
CA PHE A 80 -6.80 -18.55 -2.52
C PHE A 80 -6.01 -17.43 -3.17
N SER A 81 -6.66 -16.59 -3.96
CA SER A 81 -5.96 -15.47 -4.59
C SER A 81 -5.46 -14.45 -3.56
N SER A 82 -6.20 -14.26 -2.46
CA SER A 82 -6.14 -13.03 -1.67
C SER A 82 -6.46 -11.81 -2.57
N ASP A 83 -6.03 -10.62 -2.18
CA ASP A 83 -6.09 -9.45 -3.06
C ASP A 83 -5.03 -9.58 -4.16
N ILE A 84 -5.41 -9.41 -5.42
CA ILE A 84 -4.51 -9.51 -6.58
C ILE A 84 -4.08 -8.11 -7.01
N GLY A 85 -2.81 -7.96 -7.37
CA GLY A 85 -2.28 -6.75 -7.98
C GLY A 85 -2.86 -6.52 -9.38
N PRO A 86 -3.23 -5.28 -9.74
CA PRO A 86 -3.52 -4.99 -11.13
C PRO A 86 -2.23 -5.04 -11.96
N ASP A 87 -2.41 -5.19 -13.28
CA ASP A 87 -1.32 -5.03 -14.24
C ASP A 87 -0.62 -3.66 -14.10
N HIS A 88 0.61 -3.58 -14.60
CA HIS A 88 1.39 -2.34 -14.70
C HIS A 88 1.67 -1.65 -13.36
N LYS A 89 1.81 -2.45 -12.30
CA LYS A 89 2.19 -1.92 -11.01
C LYS A 89 3.62 -1.42 -11.01
N LEU A 90 3.85 -0.34 -10.28
CA LEU A 90 5.16 0.31 -10.29
C LEU A 90 6.19 -0.42 -9.42
N LEU A 91 5.74 -0.96 -8.27
CA LEU A 91 6.63 -1.45 -7.21
C LEU A 91 6.61 -2.97 -7.03
N GLN A 92 5.74 -3.70 -7.73
CA GLN A 92 5.62 -5.15 -7.60
C GLN A 92 5.71 -5.80 -8.98
N ALA A 93 6.32 -6.98 -9.02
CA ALA A 93 6.22 -7.87 -10.17
C ALA A 93 4.77 -8.35 -10.35
N ASP A 94 4.45 -8.75 -11.57
CA ASP A 94 3.13 -9.27 -11.93
C ASP A 94 2.77 -10.51 -11.07
N PRO A 95 1.48 -10.72 -10.77
CA PRO A 95 1.03 -11.87 -10.00
C PRO A 95 1.42 -13.19 -10.66
N GLU A 96 1.85 -14.16 -9.85
CA GLU A 96 2.20 -15.52 -10.27
C GLU A 96 1.24 -16.54 -9.67
N GLY A 97 1.17 -17.73 -10.27
CA GLY A 97 0.36 -18.81 -9.71
C GLY A 97 0.59 -20.17 -10.38
N PRO A 98 0.18 -21.25 -9.71
CA PRO A 98 0.22 -22.60 -10.24
C PRO A 98 -0.89 -22.80 -11.28
N ALA A 99 -0.79 -23.89 -12.04
CA ALA A 99 -1.89 -24.45 -12.81
C ALA A 99 -2.33 -25.80 -12.24
N GLY A 100 -3.53 -26.26 -12.60
CA GLY A 100 -4.02 -27.59 -12.22
C GLY A 100 -4.45 -27.71 -10.75
N PHE A 101 -5.16 -26.70 -10.25
CA PHE A 101 -5.88 -26.74 -8.98
C PHE A 101 -7.35 -27.11 -9.19
N ASP A 102 -7.98 -27.70 -8.18
CA ASP A 102 -9.39 -28.12 -8.22
C ASP A 102 -10.35 -26.96 -7.92
N TYR A 103 -9.96 -26.06 -7.02
CA TYR A 103 -10.74 -24.91 -6.62
C TYR A 103 -9.91 -23.63 -6.59
N LEU A 104 -10.50 -22.56 -7.11
CA LEU A 104 -10.02 -21.19 -6.97
C LEU A 104 -11.01 -20.39 -6.13
N ILE A 105 -10.52 -19.80 -5.04
CA ILE A 105 -11.24 -18.82 -4.24
C ILE A 105 -10.61 -17.46 -4.56
N CYS A 106 -11.30 -16.70 -5.40
CA CYS A 106 -10.82 -15.43 -5.92
C CYS A 106 -11.46 -14.24 -5.19
N GLU A 107 -10.70 -13.16 -5.02
CA GLU A 107 -11.26 -11.88 -4.62
C GLU A 107 -12.21 -11.31 -5.69
N SER A 108 -13.00 -10.33 -5.27
CA SER A 108 -13.99 -9.69 -6.15
C SER A 108 -14.14 -8.20 -5.86
N THR A 109 -13.07 -7.52 -5.45
CA THR A 109 -13.11 -6.08 -5.08
C THR A 109 -13.70 -5.22 -6.20
N TYR A 110 -13.41 -5.59 -7.46
CA TYR A 110 -13.91 -4.93 -8.66
C TYR A 110 -14.81 -5.82 -9.52
N GLY A 111 -15.37 -6.91 -8.96
CA GLY A 111 -16.14 -7.89 -9.73
C GLY A 111 -17.44 -7.36 -10.36
N ASP A 112 -17.89 -6.16 -9.98
CA ASP A 112 -19.10 -5.51 -10.49
C ASP A 112 -18.84 -4.46 -11.58
N ARG A 113 -17.59 -4.21 -11.95
CA ARG A 113 -17.23 -3.12 -12.87
C ARG A 113 -16.03 -3.46 -13.75
N ASP A 114 -16.07 -2.96 -14.98
CA ASP A 114 -14.89 -2.95 -15.83
C ASP A 114 -13.92 -1.87 -15.35
N ARG A 115 -12.68 -2.27 -15.12
CA ARG A 115 -11.61 -1.34 -14.81
C ARG A 115 -10.94 -0.91 -16.11
N PRO A 116 -10.82 0.41 -16.38
CA PRO A 116 -10.00 0.86 -17.49
C PRO A 116 -8.57 0.39 -17.25
N ASP A 117 -8.01 -0.31 -18.24
CA ASP A 117 -6.60 -0.63 -18.26
C ASP A 117 -5.83 0.66 -18.58
N PHE A 118 -5.16 1.20 -17.56
CA PHE A 118 -4.35 2.40 -17.70
C PHE A 118 -2.88 2.00 -17.75
N SER A 119 -2.24 2.32 -18.86
CA SER A 119 -0.78 2.27 -18.90
C SER A 119 -0.19 3.22 -17.85
N PRO A 120 1.05 2.98 -17.37
CA PRO A 120 1.73 3.90 -16.46
C PRO A 120 1.72 5.36 -16.95
N GLU A 121 1.84 5.59 -18.25
CA GLU A 121 1.82 6.91 -18.89
C GLU A 121 0.43 7.55 -18.82
N GLN A 122 -0.62 6.79 -19.11
CA GLN A 122 -2.00 7.28 -19.03
C GLN A 122 -2.38 7.65 -17.60
N ARG A 123 -2.00 6.79 -16.64
CA ARG A 123 -2.21 7.04 -15.21
C ARG A 123 -1.47 8.29 -14.74
N ARG A 124 -0.20 8.46 -15.13
CA ARG A 124 0.58 9.68 -14.85
C ARG A 124 -0.02 10.91 -15.53
N SER A 125 -0.52 10.80 -16.75
CA SER A 125 -1.17 11.92 -17.45
C SER A 125 -2.40 12.42 -16.69
N GLN A 126 -3.26 11.51 -16.22
CA GLN A 126 -4.44 11.88 -15.42
C GLN A 126 -4.05 12.52 -14.09
N LEU A 127 -3.04 11.99 -13.41
CA LEU A 127 -2.51 12.61 -12.21
C LEU A 127 -1.99 14.02 -12.51
N GLY A 128 -1.26 14.20 -13.62
CA GLY A 128 -0.74 15.49 -14.05
C GLY A 128 -1.84 16.53 -14.31
N GLU A 129 -2.98 16.15 -14.87
CA GLU A 129 -4.14 17.03 -15.04
C GLU A 129 -4.69 17.51 -13.70
N ILE A 130 -4.83 16.61 -12.72
CA ILE A 130 -5.28 16.95 -11.37
C ILE A 130 -4.30 17.90 -10.67
N VAL A 131 -3.00 17.61 -10.77
CA VAL A 131 -1.93 18.42 -10.18
C VAL A 131 -1.91 19.82 -10.79
N ARG A 132 -2.00 19.94 -12.13
CA ARG A 132 -2.07 21.24 -12.81
C ARG A 132 -3.29 22.04 -12.39
N GLY A 133 -4.47 21.41 -12.32
CA GLY A 133 -5.69 22.08 -11.87
C GLY A 133 -5.59 22.62 -10.44
N ALA A 134 -4.97 21.86 -9.53
CA ALA A 134 -4.72 22.33 -8.16
C ALA A 134 -3.69 23.46 -8.12
N ALA A 135 -2.65 23.40 -8.95
CA ALA A 135 -1.63 24.44 -9.05
C ALA A 135 -2.19 25.76 -9.60
N GLU A 136 -3.05 25.71 -10.63
CA GLU A 136 -3.74 26.88 -11.19
C GLU A 136 -4.64 27.57 -10.16
N ALA A 137 -5.29 26.79 -9.28
CA ALA A 137 -6.06 27.32 -8.16
C ALA A 137 -5.19 27.88 -7.03
N ASN A 138 -3.87 27.69 -7.09
CA ASN A 138 -2.87 28.12 -6.10
C ASN A 138 -3.20 27.68 -4.66
N GLY A 139 -3.78 26.48 -4.51
CA GLY A 139 -4.18 25.89 -3.24
C GLY A 139 -3.55 24.51 -3.03
N PRO A 140 -3.67 23.91 -1.83
CA PRO A 140 -3.09 22.60 -1.56
C PRO A 140 -3.82 21.47 -2.32
N LEU A 141 -3.06 20.50 -2.85
CA LEU A 141 -3.57 19.21 -3.30
C LEU A 141 -3.46 18.20 -2.14
N ILE A 142 -4.61 17.73 -1.65
CA ILE A 142 -4.67 16.74 -0.56
C ILE A 142 -5.01 15.37 -1.16
N VAL A 143 -4.14 14.39 -0.96
CA VAL A 143 -4.29 13.04 -1.52
C VAL A 143 -4.33 11.99 -0.40
N PRO A 144 -5.52 11.62 0.09
CA PRO A 144 -5.62 10.60 1.12
C PRO A 144 -5.15 9.25 0.56
N SER A 145 -4.14 8.66 1.19
CA SER A 145 -3.53 7.41 0.73
C SER A 145 -3.25 6.44 1.88
N PHE A 146 -3.18 5.15 1.56
CA PHE A 146 -2.63 4.17 2.48
C PHE A 146 -1.13 4.40 2.65
N ALA A 147 -0.67 4.33 3.91
CA ALA A 147 0.71 4.60 4.28
C ALA A 147 1.74 3.64 3.64
N VAL A 148 1.31 2.41 3.35
CA VAL A 148 2.14 1.37 2.77
C VAL A 148 1.80 1.24 1.28
N GLU A 149 2.84 1.31 0.46
CA GLU A 149 2.87 1.18 -0.99
C GLU A 149 2.20 2.29 -1.81
N ARG A 150 0.93 2.61 -1.57
CA ARG A 150 0.20 3.59 -2.39
C ARG A 150 0.82 4.99 -2.30
N THR A 151 1.29 5.37 -1.11
CA THR A 151 2.07 6.59 -0.94
C THR A 151 3.36 6.56 -1.77
N GLN A 152 4.09 5.44 -1.77
CA GLN A 152 5.36 5.31 -2.50
C GLN A 152 5.16 5.32 -4.02
N GLU A 153 4.12 4.66 -4.54
CA GLU A 153 3.74 4.75 -5.96
C GLU A 153 3.45 6.19 -6.37
N LEU A 154 2.59 6.88 -5.60
CA LEU A 154 2.22 8.26 -5.86
C LEU A 154 3.43 9.21 -5.82
N LEU A 155 4.36 9.00 -4.88
CA LEU A 155 5.59 9.80 -4.78
C LEU A 155 6.45 9.67 -6.04
N VAL A 156 6.59 8.47 -6.60
CA VAL A 156 7.33 8.26 -7.84
C VAL A 156 6.67 8.98 -9.01
N ASP A 157 5.36 8.88 -9.15
CA ASP A 157 4.67 9.54 -10.27
C ASP A 157 4.73 11.06 -10.18
N LEU A 158 4.54 11.62 -8.98
CA LEU A 158 4.69 13.05 -8.74
C LEU A 158 6.13 13.50 -9.04
N TYR A 159 7.12 12.74 -8.59
CA TYR A 159 8.52 13.01 -8.90
C TYR A 159 8.79 13.02 -10.41
N LEU A 160 8.36 11.98 -11.12
CA LEU A 160 8.57 11.89 -12.58
C LEU A 160 7.87 13.03 -13.33
N LEU A 161 6.65 13.41 -12.93
CA LEU A 161 5.92 14.52 -13.53
C LEU A 161 6.59 15.88 -13.27
N MET A 162 7.17 16.08 -12.09
CA MET A 162 7.91 17.31 -11.76
C MET A 162 9.25 17.37 -12.50
N GLU A 163 9.95 16.24 -12.60
CA GLU A 163 11.25 16.15 -13.26
C GLU A 163 11.14 16.30 -14.78
N SER A 164 10.05 15.82 -15.40
CA SER A 164 9.77 16.03 -16.82
C SER A 164 9.30 17.46 -17.14
N GLY A 165 8.89 18.22 -16.14
CA GLY A 165 8.27 19.54 -16.31
C GLY A 165 6.81 19.51 -16.74
N ASP A 166 6.15 18.34 -16.72
CA ASP A 166 4.73 18.20 -17.06
C ASP A 166 3.81 18.87 -16.02
N VAL A 167 4.28 19.00 -14.78
CA VAL A 167 3.62 19.72 -13.69
C VAL A 167 4.61 20.66 -13.00
N PRO A 168 4.15 21.75 -12.36
CA PRO A 168 5.05 22.63 -11.62
C PRO A 168 5.67 21.91 -10.42
N THR A 169 6.97 22.13 -10.21
CA THR A 169 7.68 21.68 -9.01
C THR A 169 7.08 22.33 -7.77
N ALA A 170 6.75 21.52 -6.75
CA ALA A 170 6.14 22.00 -5.51
C ALA A 170 6.53 21.12 -4.32
N PRO A 171 6.50 21.63 -3.08
CA PRO A 171 6.72 20.80 -1.90
C PRO A 171 5.69 19.68 -1.80
N ILE A 172 6.16 18.47 -1.48
CA ILE A 172 5.32 17.30 -1.19
C ILE A 172 5.51 16.94 0.28
N PHE A 173 4.43 16.94 1.05
CA PHE A 173 4.42 16.53 2.45
C PHE A 173 3.82 15.15 2.60
N VAL A 174 4.52 14.26 3.29
CA VAL A 174 3.95 12.98 3.77
C VAL A 174 3.60 13.15 5.24
N ASP A 175 2.31 13.19 5.57
CA ASP A 175 1.78 13.46 6.92
C ASP A 175 1.30 12.19 7.62
N SER A 176 2.21 11.23 7.75
CA SER A 176 1.96 9.99 8.47
C SER A 176 3.27 9.38 8.97
N PRO A 177 3.47 9.27 10.31
CA PRO A 177 4.63 8.57 10.87
C PRO A 177 4.76 7.11 10.40
N LEU A 178 3.63 6.47 10.05
CA LEU A 178 3.63 5.13 9.48
C LEU A 178 4.14 5.15 8.04
N ALA A 179 3.72 6.11 7.22
CA ALA A 179 4.17 6.25 5.85
C ALA A 179 5.68 6.57 5.78
N THR A 180 6.18 7.43 6.68
CA THR A 180 7.61 7.70 6.82
C THR A 180 8.40 6.42 7.10
N ARG A 181 7.97 5.63 8.08
CA ARG A 181 8.64 4.35 8.40
C ARG A 181 8.53 3.32 7.28
N ALA A 182 7.37 3.25 6.62
CA ALA A 182 7.18 2.37 5.47
C ALA A 182 8.13 2.76 4.33
N SER A 183 8.21 4.05 3.97
CA SER A 183 9.14 4.55 2.95
C SER A 183 10.59 4.18 3.23
N ALA A 184 11.03 4.23 4.49
CA ALA A 184 12.39 3.81 4.87
C ALA A 184 12.64 2.30 4.67
N ILE A 185 11.61 1.46 4.82
CA ILE A 185 11.70 0.01 4.51
C ILE A 185 11.81 -0.18 2.99
N PHE A 186 10.93 0.48 2.23
CA PHE A 186 10.94 0.45 0.77
C PHE A 186 12.28 0.92 0.18
N GLU A 187 12.88 1.98 0.74
CA GLU A 187 14.20 2.46 0.32
C GLU A 187 15.32 1.44 0.54
N ARG A 188 15.29 0.76 1.69
CA ARG A 188 16.27 -0.27 2.06
C ARG A 188 16.21 -1.46 1.11
N HIS A 189 15.01 -1.85 0.69
CA HIS A 189 14.77 -2.99 -0.20
C HIS A 189 14.64 -2.59 -1.68
N ALA A 190 15.00 -1.36 -2.05
CA ALA A 190 14.74 -0.91 -3.42
C ALA A 190 15.53 -1.71 -4.48
N ASP A 191 16.64 -2.37 -4.14
CA ASP A 191 17.35 -3.24 -5.10
C ASP A 191 16.55 -4.49 -5.50
N GLU A 192 15.54 -4.86 -4.70
CA GLU A 192 14.63 -5.98 -4.95
C GLU A 192 13.36 -5.54 -5.71
N ILE A 193 13.20 -4.23 -5.94
CA ILE A 193 12.03 -3.63 -6.57
C ILE A 193 12.39 -3.21 -8.00
N GLU A 194 11.56 -3.57 -8.98
CA GLU A 194 11.82 -3.29 -10.41
C GLU A 194 12.12 -1.81 -10.69
N GLN A 195 11.35 -0.89 -10.09
CA GLN A 195 11.55 0.56 -10.20
C GLN A 195 12.22 1.17 -8.97
N GLY A 196 12.98 0.39 -8.20
CA GLY A 196 13.54 0.82 -6.93
C GLY A 196 14.55 1.97 -7.03
N ASN A 197 15.27 2.08 -8.17
CA ASN A 197 16.15 3.22 -8.41
C ASN A 197 15.39 4.54 -8.52
N VAL A 198 14.25 4.55 -9.24
CA VAL A 198 13.39 5.73 -9.38
C VAL A 198 12.72 6.06 -8.05
N LEU A 199 12.29 5.03 -7.31
CA LEU A 199 11.78 5.19 -5.96
C LEU A 199 12.80 5.86 -5.04
N ARG A 200 14.07 5.41 -5.04
CA ARG A 200 15.14 6.05 -4.25
C ARG A 200 15.32 7.51 -4.64
N GLN A 201 15.29 7.84 -5.93
CA GLN A 201 15.38 9.23 -6.39
C GLN A 201 14.20 10.08 -5.89
N ALA A 202 12.97 9.57 -6.00
CA ALA A 202 11.78 10.24 -5.51
C ALA A 202 11.82 10.47 -3.99
N LEU A 203 12.24 9.46 -3.22
CA LEU A 203 12.38 9.53 -1.76
C LEU A 203 13.49 10.50 -1.30
N ASN A 204 14.50 10.72 -2.13
CA ASN A 204 15.62 11.64 -1.86
C ASN A 204 15.48 12.98 -2.61
N SER A 205 14.32 13.25 -3.22
CA SER A 205 14.03 14.51 -3.90
C SER A 205 14.01 15.69 -2.92
N ARG A 206 14.31 16.90 -3.41
CA ARG A 206 14.38 18.11 -2.57
C ARG A 206 12.99 18.61 -2.16
N GLU A 207 11.99 18.21 -2.94
CA GLU A 207 10.60 18.58 -2.83
C GLU A 207 9.90 17.81 -1.72
N LEU A 208 10.35 16.56 -1.46
CA LEU A 208 9.75 15.67 -0.47
C LEU A 208 10.12 16.05 0.97
N ARG A 209 9.12 16.09 1.83
CA ARG A 209 9.25 16.39 3.26
C ARG A 209 8.38 15.43 4.07
N PHE A 210 9.02 14.63 4.91
CA PHE A 210 8.33 13.82 5.89
C PHE A 210 7.98 14.65 7.13
N THR A 211 6.80 14.43 7.68
CA THR A 211 6.42 14.98 8.98
C THR A 211 6.23 13.87 10.00
N GLU A 212 6.84 14.04 11.18
CA GLU A 212 6.88 13.04 12.23
C GLU A 212 6.17 13.51 13.51
N THR A 213 5.99 14.81 13.67
CA THR A 213 5.43 15.44 14.87
C THR A 213 4.10 16.14 14.59
N VAL A 214 3.25 16.22 15.61
CA VAL A 214 1.98 16.96 15.57
C VAL A 214 2.23 18.44 15.27
N GLU A 215 3.34 18.99 15.77
CA GLU A 215 3.76 20.36 15.53
C GLU A 215 4.09 20.62 14.06
N GLN A 216 4.83 19.70 13.40
CA GLN A 216 5.11 19.78 11.97
C GLN A 216 3.83 19.68 11.13
N SER A 217 2.95 18.71 11.44
CA SER A 217 1.64 18.58 10.77
C SER A 217 0.82 19.88 10.89
N LYS A 218 0.74 20.46 12.10
CA LYS A 218 0.06 21.76 12.31
C LYS A 218 0.71 22.92 11.57
N ALA A 219 2.03 22.87 11.33
CA ALA A 219 2.74 23.92 10.61
C ALA A 219 2.39 23.93 9.11
N ILE A 220 2.03 22.79 8.51
CA ILE A 220 1.57 22.70 7.11
C ILE A 220 0.36 23.61 6.88
N ASN A 221 -0.58 23.67 7.83
CA ASN A 221 -1.77 24.52 7.75
C ASN A 221 -1.49 26.02 7.65
N ARG A 222 -0.24 26.46 7.87
CA ARG A 222 0.18 27.87 7.80
C ARG A 222 0.84 28.21 6.46
N LEU A 223 1.07 27.23 5.60
CA LEU A 223 1.64 27.43 4.27
C LEU A 223 0.60 28.00 3.32
N ASN A 224 1.07 28.82 2.38
CA ASN A 224 0.25 29.41 1.32
C ASN A 224 0.80 28.98 -0.04
N GLY A 225 -0.07 28.95 -1.04
CA GLY A 225 0.27 28.56 -2.40
C GLY A 225 0.12 27.06 -2.66
N PHE A 226 0.61 26.62 -3.81
CA PHE A 226 0.52 25.23 -4.23
C PHE A 226 1.55 24.33 -3.53
N PHE A 227 1.06 23.25 -2.90
CA PHE A 227 1.84 22.16 -2.34
C PHE A 227 0.97 20.89 -2.30
N VAL A 228 1.61 19.73 -2.21
CA VAL A 228 0.92 18.43 -2.12
C VAL A 228 1.03 17.90 -0.70
N VAL A 229 -0.05 17.35 -0.16
CA VAL A 229 -0.08 16.63 1.11
C VAL A 229 -0.64 15.23 0.86
N ILE A 230 0.14 14.20 1.21
CA ILE A 230 -0.21 12.78 1.14
C ILE A 230 -0.41 12.25 2.56
#